data_AF-A0A352UBQ8-F1
#
_entry.id   AF-A0A352UBQ8-F1
#
_cell.length_a   1.000
_cell.length_b   1.000
_cell.length_c   1.000
_cell.angle_alpha   90.00
_cell.angle_beta   90.00
_cell.angle_gamma   90.00
#
_symmetry.space_group_name_H-M   'P 1'
#
loop_
_entity.id
_entity.type
_entity.pdbx_description
1 polymer ?
#
loop_
_entity_poly.entity_id
_entity_poly.type
_entity_poly.pdbx_seq_one_letter_code
_entity_poly.pdbx_strand_id
1 'polypeptide(L)'
;MRERHNTPRQILIDDLDGTVHREWGGLPNMTWIIDHTGHVAYKAGWTVASDIRQSLEDVVRVRELKRQVVESGTRTPPYYVETLSFRASRRPAIKPAETAVSVGDGS
;
A
#
# COMPACT_ATOMS: atom_id res chain seq x y z
N MET A 1 9.86 -16.25 16.98
CA MET A 1 9.49 -14.88 16.58
C MET A 1 8.53 -14.21 17.56
N ARG A 2 7.37 -14.80 17.88
CA ARG A 2 6.42 -14.22 18.84
C ARG A 2 7.00 -14.02 20.24
N GLU A 3 7.61 -15.05 20.82
CA GLU A 3 8.26 -15.00 22.15
C GLU A 3 9.41 -14.00 22.18
N ARG A 4 10.27 -14.04 21.15
CA ARG A 4 11.42 -13.13 21.00
C ARG A 4 11.02 -11.64 20.97
N HIS A 5 9.88 -11.31 20.37
CA HIS A 5 9.42 -9.92 20.21
C HIS A 5 8.29 -9.54 21.16
N ASN A 6 7.94 -10.41 22.11
CA ASN A 6 6.83 -10.25 23.05
C ASN A 6 5.57 -9.67 22.37
N THR A 7 5.19 -10.23 21.22
CA THR A 7 4.09 -9.70 20.41
C THR A 7 2.94 -10.70 20.29
N PRO A 8 1.69 -10.25 20.50
CA PRO A 8 0.52 -11.11 20.32
C PRO A 8 0.22 -11.36 18.83
N ARG A 9 0.88 -10.64 17.92
CA ARG A 9 0.61 -10.69 16.49
C ARG A 9 0.97 -12.03 15.89
N GLN A 10 0.12 -12.49 14.97
CA GLN A 10 0.44 -13.62 14.12
C GLN A 10 1.55 -13.28 13.14
N ILE A 11 2.59 -14.10 13.18
CA ILE A 11 3.76 -14.00 12.31
C ILE A 11 3.77 -15.30 11.52
N LEU A 12 3.69 -15.16 10.21
CA LEU A 12 3.76 -16.24 9.23
C LEU A 12 5.04 -16.03 8.42
N ILE A 13 5.58 -17.13 7.90
CA ILE A 13 6.75 -17.14 7.02
C ILE A 13 6.26 -17.78 5.72
N ASP A 14 6.63 -17.18 4.60
CA ASP A 14 6.33 -17.70 3.26
C ASP A 14 7.11 -19.01 3.00
N ASP A 15 6.72 -19.75 1.97
CA ASP A 15 7.51 -20.89 1.51
C ASP A 15 8.83 -20.45 0.84
N LEU A 16 9.70 -21.42 0.55
CA LEU A 16 11.01 -21.14 -0.06
C LEU A 16 10.89 -20.68 -1.52
N ASP A 17 9.80 -21.03 -2.19
CA ASP A 17 9.53 -20.57 -3.54
C ASP A 17 9.00 -19.13 -3.57
N GLY A 18 8.54 -18.62 -2.42
CA GLY A 18 7.98 -17.29 -2.24
C GLY A 18 6.58 -17.18 -2.86
N THR A 19 5.74 -18.21 -2.72
CA THR A 19 4.40 -18.25 -3.33
C THR A 19 3.59 -17.00 -2.97
N VAL A 20 3.53 -16.64 -1.68
CA VAL A 20 2.78 -15.45 -1.24
C VAL A 20 3.46 -14.17 -1.73
N HIS A 21 4.79 -14.10 -1.68
CA HIS A 21 5.54 -12.94 -2.18
C HIS A 21 5.33 -12.69 -3.67
N ARG A 22 5.25 -13.74 -4.50
CA ARG A 22 5.02 -13.60 -5.95
C ARG A 22 3.59 -13.18 -6.26
N GLU A 23 2.60 -13.76 -5.57
CA GLU A 23 1.18 -13.49 -5.82
C GLU A 23 0.70 -12.16 -5.21
N TRP A 24 1.09 -11.90 -3.97
CA TRP A 24 0.62 -10.75 -3.17
C TRP A 24 1.64 -9.61 -3.12
N GLY A 25 2.82 -9.84 -3.70
CA GLY A 25 3.59 -8.85 -4.47
C GLY A 25 5.05 -8.65 -4.02
N GLY A 26 5.83 -8.14 -4.96
CA GLY A 26 7.30 -8.19 -4.94
C GLY A 26 8.02 -7.01 -4.27
N LEU A 27 7.30 -6.11 -3.59
CA LEU A 27 7.93 -4.98 -2.90
C LEU A 27 8.20 -5.32 -1.42
N PRO A 28 9.38 -4.95 -0.88
CA PRO A 28 9.63 -5.12 0.54
C PRO A 28 8.67 -4.21 1.34
N ASN A 29 8.07 -4.73 2.40
CA ASN A 29 7.25 -3.96 3.36
C ASN A 29 5.94 -3.36 2.79
N MET A 30 5.19 -4.15 2.02
CA MET A 30 3.80 -3.81 1.65
C MET A 30 2.81 -4.06 2.78
N THR A 31 1.67 -3.37 2.73
CA THR A 31 0.56 -3.58 3.66
C THR A 31 -0.74 -3.87 2.92
N TRP A 32 -1.53 -4.79 3.46
CA TRP A 32 -2.87 -5.13 3.00
C TRP A 32 -3.84 -5.09 4.19
N ILE A 33 -5.06 -4.56 3.99
CA ILE A 33 -6.19 -4.71 4.92
C ILE A 33 -7.25 -5.51 4.19
N ILE A 34 -7.58 -6.67 4.74
CA ILE A 34 -8.54 -7.62 4.18
C ILE A 34 -9.66 -7.78 5.20
N ASP A 35 -10.91 -7.72 4.74
CA ASP A 35 -12.07 -7.93 5.62
C ASP A 35 -12.40 -9.42 5.81
N HIS A 36 -13.36 -9.71 6.69
CA HIS A 36 -13.80 -11.06 7.02
C HIS A 36 -14.45 -11.82 5.84
N THR A 37 -14.76 -11.14 4.73
CA THR A 37 -15.29 -11.75 3.50
C THR A 37 -14.20 -12.05 2.47
N GLY A 38 -12.94 -11.70 2.78
CA GLY A 38 -11.81 -11.81 1.85
C GLY A 38 -11.66 -10.62 0.91
N HIS A 39 -12.43 -9.54 1.09
CA HIS A 39 -12.32 -8.35 0.25
C HIS A 39 -11.12 -7.50 0.67
N VAL A 40 -10.34 -7.04 -0.31
CA VAL A 40 -9.21 -6.13 -0.08
C VAL A 40 -9.73 -4.71 0.05
N ALA A 41 -9.77 -4.20 1.28
CA ALA A 41 -10.23 -2.84 1.55
C ALA A 41 -9.11 -1.80 1.41
N TYR A 42 -7.85 -2.21 1.53
CA TYR A 42 -6.68 -1.35 1.34
C TYR A 42 -5.46 -2.17 0.92
N LYS A 43 -4.68 -1.62 0.01
CA LYS A 43 -3.38 -2.14 -0.42
C LYS A 43 -2.41 -0.98 -0.56
N ALA A 44 -1.21 -1.13 -0.02
CA ALA A 44 -0.12 -0.18 -0.19
C ALA A 44 1.19 -0.88 -0.56
N GLY A 45 1.87 -0.32 -1.55
CA GLY A 45 3.21 -0.75 -1.97
C GLY A 45 4.29 -0.49 -0.91
N TRP A 46 3.98 0.29 0.13
CA TRP A 46 4.86 0.51 1.28
C TRP A 46 4.05 0.85 2.52
N THR A 47 4.45 0.31 3.68
CA THR A 47 3.82 0.58 4.97
C THR A 47 4.01 2.04 5.40
N VAL A 48 2.91 2.77 5.51
CA VAL A 48 2.85 4.12 6.09
C VAL A 48 1.77 4.15 7.18
N ALA A 49 2.17 4.44 8.41
CA ALA A 49 1.29 4.30 9.57
C ALA A 49 0.06 5.21 9.55
N SER A 50 0.19 6.45 9.04
CA SER A 50 -0.95 7.37 8.88
C SER A 50 -1.99 6.83 7.91
N ASP A 51 -1.52 6.30 6.79
CA ASP A 51 -2.38 5.84 5.70
C ASP A 51 -3.13 4.58 6.12
N ILE A 52 -2.45 3.70 6.87
CA ILE A 52 -3.07 2.51 7.50
C ILE A 52 -4.15 2.93 8.50
N ARG A 53 -3.89 3.94 9.35
CA ARG A 53 -4.89 4.44 10.30
C ARG A 53 -6.13 4.97 9.58
N GLN A 54 -5.93 5.85 8.59
CA GLN A 54 -7.02 6.40 7.80
C GLN A 54 -7.84 5.30 7.12
N SER A 55 -7.17 4.31 6.56
CA SER A 55 -7.83 3.18 5.89
C SER A 55 -8.63 2.32 6.86
N LEU A 56 -8.14 2.09 8.08
CA LEU A 56 -8.89 1.36 9.11
C LEU A 56 -10.15 2.12 9.53
N GLU A 57 -10.06 3.44 9.70
CA GLU A 57 -11.22 4.29 9.98
C GLU A 57 -12.26 4.22 8.86
N ASP A 58 -11.81 4.24 7.60
CA ASP A 58 -12.69 4.09 6.45
C ASP A 58 -13.36 2.71 6.39
N VAL A 59 -12.64 1.63 6.71
CA VAL A 59 -13.23 0.28 6.77
C VAL A 59 -14.36 0.21 7.79
N VAL A 60 -14.16 0.78 8.98
CA VAL A 60 -15.18 0.82 10.04
C VAL A 60 -16.38 1.66 9.59
N ARG A 61 -16.13 2.83 9.00
CA ARG A 61 -17.17 3.73 8.47
C ARG A 61 -17.98 3.06 7.35
N VAL A 62 -17.34 2.40 6.40
CA VAL A 62 -18.02 1.70 5.30
C VAL A 62 -18.88 0.55 5.82
N ARG A 63 -18.41 -0.18 6.84
CA ARG A 63 -19.20 -1.22 7.50
C ARG A 63 -20.48 -0.66 8.12
N GLU A 64 -20.38 0.49 8.80
CA GLU A 64 -21.52 1.18 9.38
C GLU A 64 -22.52 1.64 8.30
N LEU A 65 -22.02 2.29 7.24
CA LEU A 65 -22.85 2.73 6.11
C LEU A 65 -23.57 1.54 5.46
N LYS A 66 -22.89 0.42 5.24
CA LYS A 66 -23.52 -0.80 4.69
C LYS A 66 -24.68 -1.28 5.56
N ARG A 67 -24.55 -1.23 6.90
CA ARG A 67 -25.64 -1.60 7.82
C ARG A 67 -26.86 -0.70 7.65
N GLN A 68 -26.67 0.61 7.64
CA GLN A 68 -27.74 1.60 7.47
C GLN A 68 -28.39 1.54 6.07
N VAL A 69 -27.60 1.25 5.05
CA VAL A 69 -28.05 1.10 3.65
C VAL A 69 -28.95 -0.13 3.50
N VAL A 70 -28.61 -1.24 4.16
CA VAL A 70 -29.47 -2.44 4.23
C VAL A 70 -30.79 -2.11 4.92
N GLU A 71 -30.76 -1.37 6.02
CA GLU A 71 -31.96 -0.94 6.76
C GLU A 71 -32.86 0.00 5.94
N SER A 72 -32.27 0.85 5.09
CA SER A 72 -33.00 1.82 4.25
C SER A 72 -33.37 1.31 2.84
N GLY A 73 -33.00 0.08 2.48
CA GLY A 73 -33.34 -0.54 1.19
C GLY A 73 -32.60 0.06 -0.02
N THR A 74 -31.59 0.90 0.20
CA THR A 74 -30.76 1.47 -0.86
C THR A 74 -29.63 0.50 -1.23
N ARG A 75 -29.08 0.56 -2.45
CA ARG A 75 -27.92 -0.25 -2.85
C ARG A 75 -26.70 0.64 -3.07
N THR A 76 -25.58 0.34 -2.40
CA THR A 76 -24.31 1.06 -2.56
C THR A 76 -23.22 0.12 -3.09
N PRO A 77 -22.97 0.09 -4.42
CA PRO A 77 -21.92 -0.74 -4.99
C PRO A 77 -20.53 -0.23 -4.56
N PRO A 78 -19.54 -1.13 -4.40
CA PRO A 78 -18.16 -0.71 -4.17
C PRO A 78 -17.61 -0.01 -5.41
N TYR A 79 -16.63 0.88 -5.22
CA TYR A 79 -15.83 1.44 -6.30
C TYR A 79 -14.35 1.38 -5.92
N TYR A 80 -13.49 1.31 -6.93
CA TYR A 80 -12.04 1.18 -6.77
C TYR A 80 -11.34 2.53 -6.98
N VAL A 81 -10.32 2.80 -6.17
CA VAL A 81 -9.46 3.99 -6.28
C VAL A 81 -8.00 3.55 -6.15
N GLU A 82 -7.15 4.07 -7.02
CA GLU A 82 -5.69 3.95 -6.94
C GLU A 82 -5.07 5.34 -6.79
N THR A 83 -4.16 5.49 -5.83
CA THR A 83 -3.51 6.77 -5.53
C THR A 83 -2.00 6.59 -5.50
N LEU A 84 -1.29 7.42 -6.28
CA LEU A 84 0.16 7.52 -6.22
C LEU A 84 0.57 8.69 -5.33
N SER A 85 1.09 8.39 -4.14
CA SER A 85 1.57 9.39 -3.19
C SER A 85 3.08 9.56 -3.29
N PHE A 86 3.55 10.81 -3.30
CA PHE A 86 4.97 11.12 -3.30
C PHE A 86 5.43 11.51 -1.90
N ARG A 87 6.56 10.95 -1.47
CA ARG A 87 7.22 11.33 -0.22
C ARG A 87 8.48 12.11 -0.52
N ALA A 88 8.68 13.22 0.18
CA ALA A 88 9.93 13.97 0.12
C ALA A 88 11.10 13.06 0.50
N SER A 89 12.04 12.90 -0.43
CA SER A 89 13.29 12.18 -0.20
C SER A 89 14.31 13.15 0.38
N ARG A 90 15.07 12.70 1.39
CA ARG A 90 16.28 13.41 1.85
C ARG A 90 17.46 13.22 0.90
N ARG A 91 17.35 12.37 -0.12
CA ARG A 91 18.40 12.23 -1.13
C ARG A 91 18.44 13.49 -1.97
N PRO A 92 19.62 14.09 -2.18
CA PRO A 92 19.75 15.22 -3.08
C PRO A 92 19.27 14.81 -4.48
N ALA A 93 18.58 15.72 -5.16
CA ALA A 93 18.19 15.50 -6.54
C ALA A 93 19.44 15.20 -7.36
N ILE A 94 19.39 14.16 -8.19
CA ILE A 94 20.42 13.91 -9.19
C ILE A 94 20.36 15.11 -10.13
N LYS A 95 21.40 15.96 -10.12
CA LYS A 95 21.50 17.05 -11.08
C LYS A 95 21.53 16.41 -12.47
N PRO A 96 20.74 16.90 -13.44
CA PRO A 96 20.89 16.47 -14.81
C PRO A 96 22.34 16.70 -15.23
N ALA A 97 22.96 15.70 -15.88
CA ALA A 97 24.28 15.87 -16.46
C ALA A 97 24.23 17.05 -17.43
N GLU A 98 25.10 18.04 -17.26
CA GLU A 98 25.28 19.09 -18.25
C GLU A 98 25.67 18.41 -19.57
N THR A 99 24.79 18.50 -20.56
CA THR A 99 25.11 18.11 -21.94
C THR A 99 26.21 19.04 -22.41
N ALA A 100 27.46 18.60 -22.33
CA ALA A 100 28.57 19.25 -22.99
C ALA A 100 28.33 19.14 -24.51
N VAL A 101 27.72 20.18 -25.08
CA VAL A 101 27.76 20.39 -26.52
C VAL A 101 29.19 20.85 -26.84
N SER A 102 30.05 19.89 -27.17
CA SER A 102 31.30 20.19 -27.88
C SER A 102 30.93 20.49 -29.33
N VAL A 103 30.67 21.76 -29.65
CA VAL A 103 30.80 22.24 -31.03
C VAL A 103 32.29 22.27 -31.31
N GLY A 104 32.76 21.32 -32.13
CA GLY A 104 34.15 21.26 -32.55
C GLY A 104 34.50 22.49 -33.37
N ASP A 105 35.63 23.10 -33.03
CA ASP A 105 36.35 24.00 -33.92
C ASP A 105 36.76 23.20 -35.17
N GLY A 106 36.23 23.62 -36.31
CA GLY A 106 36.48 22.99 -37.60
C GLY A 106 36.67 24.04 -38.68
N SER A 107 37.95 24.27 -39.02
CA SER A 107 38.53 24.97 -40.20
C SER A 107 38.86 26.44 -40.04
#